data_AF-A0A5N8YL59-F1
#
_entry.id   AF-A0A5N8YL59-F1
#
_cell.length_a   1.000
_cell.length_b   1.000
_cell.length_c   1.000
_cell.angle_alpha   90.00
_cell.angle_beta   90.00
_cell.angle_gamma   90.00
#
_symmetry.space_group_name_H-M   'P 1'
#
loop_
_entity.id
_entity.type
_entity.pdbx_description
1 polymer ?
#
loop_
_entity_poly.entity_id
_entity_poly.type
_entity_poly.pdbx_seq_one_letter_code
_entity_poly.pdbx_strand_id
1 'polypeptide(L)'
;MGIMNFLSDIRNAALANAVIVIFHIYIAFAVEGVGFLVIVLPIGALVAGAYFVKGKIGAALLALPTLAYLFVVPNMFEALTTGQSGGDDHIGWGVYILIPFWLFTILLNIMTIIAEVRGISKYRNN
;
A
#
# COMPACT_ATOMS: atom_id res chain seq x y z
N MET A 1 -20.43 12.18 -5.70
CA MET A 1 -19.64 11.09 -5.08
C MET A 1 -18.79 11.72 -3.98
N GLY A 2 -19.03 11.35 -2.71
CA GLY A 2 -18.36 11.98 -1.58
C GLY A 2 -16.95 11.43 -1.33
N ILE A 3 -16.14 12.18 -0.58
CA ILE A 3 -14.79 11.79 -0.13
C ILE A 3 -14.81 10.41 0.52
N MET A 4 -15.82 10.11 1.34
CA MET A 4 -16.01 8.81 1.97
C MET A 4 -16.11 7.64 0.97
N ASN A 5 -16.76 7.84 -0.19
CA ASN A 5 -16.85 6.80 -1.21
C ASN A 5 -15.51 6.56 -1.89
N PHE A 6 -14.66 7.60 -1.99
CA PHE A 6 -13.31 7.43 -2.54
C PHE A 6 -12.42 6.66 -1.56
N LEU A 7 -12.43 7.06 -0.27
CA LEU A 7 -11.61 6.47 0.79
C LEU A 7 -11.97 5.02 1.15
N SER A 8 -13.18 4.57 0.80
CA SER A 8 -13.68 3.23 1.12
C SER A 8 -13.81 2.29 -0.09
N ASP A 9 -13.43 2.74 -1.29
CA ASP A 9 -13.50 1.89 -2.49
C ASP A 9 -12.22 1.04 -2.61
N ILE A 10 -12.40 -0.28 -2.58
CA ILE A 10 -11.28 -1.23 -2.68
C ILE A 10 -10.47 -1.10 -3.97
N ARG A 11 -11.08 -0.63 -5.06
CA ARG A 11 -10.34 -0.37 -6.30
C ARG A 11 -9.42 0.81 -6.16
N ASN A 12 -9.85 1.87 -5.47
CA ASN A 12 -9.00 3.04 -5.24
C ASN A 12 -7.83 2.68 -4.33
N ALA A 13 -8.10 1.93 -3.25
CA ALA A 13 -7.05 1.43 -2.38
C ALA A 13 -6.06 0.55 -3.16
N ALA A 14 -6.53 -0.45 -3.92
CA ALA A 14 -5.65 -1.32 -4.69
C ALA A 14 -4.85 -0.56 -5.77
N LEU A 15 -5.45 0.43 -6.44
CA LEU A 15 -4.73 1.27 -7.41
C LEU A 15 -3.63 2.11 -6.73
N ALA A 16 -3.92 2.69 -5.56
CA ALA A 16 -2.91 3.45 -4.82
C ALA A 16 -1.75 2.55 -4.37
N ASN A 17 -2.03 1.31 -3.96
CA ASN A 17 -1.01 0.32 -3.64
C ASN A 17 -0.22 -0.11 -4.89
N ALA A 18 -0.86 -0.23 -6.05
CA ALA A 18 -0.19 -0.59 -7.29
C ALA A 18 0.88 0.43 -7.70
N VAL A 19 0.64 1.73 -7.44
CA VAL A 19 1.65 2.79 -7.67
C VAL A 19 2.91 2.51 -6.83
N ILE A 20 2.74 2.15 -5.55
CA ILE A 20 3.87 1.82 -4.67
C ILE A 20 4.59 0.57 -5.13
N VAL A 21 3.85 -0.49 -5.50
CA VAL A 21 4.44 -1.74 -5.98
C VAL A 21 5.26 -1.51 -7.25
N ILE A 22 4.74 -0.75 -8.22
CA ILE A 22 5.47 -0.41 -9.46
C ILE A 22 6.74 0.36 -9.13
N PHE A 23 6.66 1.30 -8.21
CA PHE A 23 7.82 2.05 -7.75
C PHE A 23 8.89 1.13 -7.12
N HIS A 24 8.49 0.20 -6.26
CA HIS A 24 9.42 -0.74 -5.63
C HIS A 24 10.02 -1.73 -6.63
N ILE A 25 9.28 -2.10 -7.69
CA ILE A 25 9.84 -2.88 -8.81
C ILE A 25 10.93 -2.07 -9.52
N TYR A 26 10.69 -0.78 -9.79
CA TYR A 26 11.70 0.09 -10.37
C TYR A 26 12.96 0.17 -9.49
N ILE A 27 12.79 0.38 -8.18
CA ILE A 27 13.92 0.43 -7.22
C ILE A 27 14.69 -0.89 -7.16
N ALA A 28 14.00 -2.03 -7.24
CA ALA A 28 14.66 -3.34 -7.30
C ALA A 28 15.62 -3.45 -8.49
N PHE A 29 15.27 -2.91 -9.66
CA PHE A 29 16.15 -2.93 -10.83
C PHE A 29 17.21 -1.82 -10.83
N ALA A 30 16.86 -0.65 -10.30
CA ALA A 30 17.73 0.53 -10.36
C ALA A 30 18.78 0.58 -9.25
N VAL A 31 18.50 0.02 -8.06
CA VAL A 31 19.30 0.25 -6.85
C VAL A 31 19.53 -1.03 -6.04
N GLU A 32 18.47 -1.71 -5.60
CA GLU A 32 18.58 -2.75 -4.55
C GLU A 32 18.87 -4.17 -5.06
N GLY A 33 18.67 -4.41 -6.35
CA GLY A 33 18.86 -5.71 -6.99
C GLY A 33 17.60 -6.58 -7.03
N VAL A 34 17.63 -7.59 -7.92
CA VAL A 34 16.48 -8.46 -8.24
C VAL A 34 15.94 -9.23 -7.03
N GLY A 35 16.78 -9.47 -6.01
CA GLY A 35 16.39 -10.14 -4.77
C GLY A 35 15.25 -9.42 -4.02
N PHE A 36 15.15 -8.10 -4.13
CA PHE A 36 14.08 -7.32 -3.50
C PHE A 36 12.69 -7.70 -4.04
N LEU A 37 12.61 -8.17 -5.29
CA LEU A 37 11.35 -8.61 -5.92
C LEU A 37 10.69 -9.79 -5.22
N VAL A 38 11.44 -10.59 -4.46
CA VAL A 38 10.90 -11.74 -3.70
C VAL A 38 9.81 -11.30 -2.72
N ILE A 39 9.88 -10.07 -2.20
CA ILE A 39 8.88 -9.51 -1.28
C ILE A 39 7.86 -8.66 -2.04
N VAL A 40 8.32 -7.88 -3.02
CA VAL A 40 7.47 -6.94 -3.76
C VAL A 40 6.42 -7.66 -4.62
N LEU A 41 6.79 -8.77 -5.29
CA LEU A 41 5.86 -9.48 -6.17
C LEU A 41 4.70 -10.16 -5.42
N PRO A 42 4.91 -10.86 -4.29
CA PRO A 42 3.80 -11.35 -3.47
C PRO A 42 2.85 -10.24 -3.00
N ILE A 43 3.39 -9.10 -2.55
CA ILE A 43 2.58 -7.95 -2.16
C ILE A 43 1.77 -7.45 -3.35
N GLY A 44 2.39 -7.30 -4.53
CA GLY A 44 1.71 -6.93 -5.77
C GLY A 44 0.59 -7.89 -6.15
N ALA A 45 0.82 -9.20 -5.99
CA ALA A 45 -0.18 -10.22 -6.27
C ALA A 45 -1.38 -10.14 -5.31
N LEU A 46 -1.14 -9.88 -4.02
CA LEU A 46 -2.21 -9.67 -3.03
C LEU A 46 -3.05 -8.43 -3.35
N VAL A 47 -2.39 -7.33 -3.72
CA VAL A 47 -3.04 -6.08 -4.12
C VAL A 47 -3.88 -6.28 -5.39
N ALA A 48 -3.33 -6.96 -6.40
CA ALA A 48 -4.05 -7.30 -7.62
C ALA A 48 -5.25 -8.21 -7.33
N GLY A 49 -5.07 -9.22 -6.48
CA GLY A 49 -6.15 -10.10 -6.02
C GLY A 49 -7.27 -9.31 -5.34
N ALA A 50 -6.93 -8.37 -4.47
CA ALA A 50 -7.90 -7.49 -3.80
C ALA A 50 -8.72 -6.66 -4.80
N TYR A 51 -8.09 -6.15 -5.87
CA TYR A 51 -8.75 -5.39 -6.93
C TYR A 51 -9.83 -6.20 -7.67
N PHE A 52 -9.54 -7.46 -7.99
CA PHE A 52 -10.45 -8.31 -8.77
C PHE A 52 -11.53 -8.96 -7.91
N VAL A 53 -11.17 -9.51 -6.74
CA VAL A 53 -12.10 -10.27 -5.89
C VAL A 53 -13.08 -9.33 -5.20
N LYS A 54 -12.62 -8.19 -4.68
CA LYS A 54 -13.43 -7.24 -3.89
C LYS A 54 -14.09 -7.89 -2.66
N GLY A 55 -14.94 -7.15 -1.94
CA GLY A 55 -15.69 -7.69 -0.82
C GLY A 55 -14.80 -8.08 0.36
N LYS A 56 -15.31 -8.98 1.21
CA LYS A 56 -14.58 -9.44 2.41
C LYS A 56 -13.29 -10.19 2.09
N ILE A 57 -13.27 -10.99 1.03
CA ILE A 57 -12.07 -11.72 0.62
C ILE A 57 -11.03 -10.75 0.07
N GLY A 58 -11.44 -9.80 -0.79
CA GLY A 58 -10.55 -8.74 -1.24
C GLY A 58 -9.99 -7.90 -0.09
N ALA A 59 -10.80 -7.60 0.92
CA ALA A 59 -10.34 -6.92 2.12
C ALA A 59 -9.32 -7.75 2.91
N ALA A 60 -9.50 -9.06 3.04
CA ALA A 60 -8.52 -9.94 3.67
C ALA A 60 -7.20 -9.97 2.89
N LEU A 61 -7.26 -10.02 1.55
CA LEU A 61 -6.07 -9.93 0.70
C LEU A 61 -5.34 -8.60 0.86
N LEU A 62 -6.07 -7.48 1.01
CA LEU A 62 -5.49 -6.15 1.24
C LEU A 62 -4.99 -5.98 2.69
N ALA A 63 -5.55 -6.70 3.65
CA ALA A 63 -5.15 -6.63 5.05
C ALA A 63 -3.73 -7.17 5.28
N LEU A 64 -3.34 -8.24 4.58
CA LEU A 64 -2.00 -8.82 4.69
C LEU A 64 -0.87 -7.83 4.40
N PRO A 65 -0.82 -7.14 3.23
CA PRO A 65 0.20 -6.14 2.97
C PRO A 65 0.05 -4.93 3.89
N THR A 66 -1.18 -4.54 4.27
CA THR A 66 -1.39 -3.42 5.20
C THR A 66 -0.78 -3.69 6.58
N LEU A 67 -0.91 -4.92 7.09
CA LEU A 67 -0.27 -5.34 8.34
C LEU A 67 1.26 -5.29 8.20
N ALA A 68 1.81 -5.80 7.09
CA ALA A 68 3.24 -5.70 6.82
C ALA A 68 3.72 -4.24 6.82
N TYR A 69 2.97 -3.34 6.16
CA TYR A 69 3.30 -1.92 6.10
C TYR A 69 3.31 -1.27 7.48
N LEU A 70 2.36 -1.62 8.37
CA LEU A 70 2.30 -1.07 9.73
C LEU A 70 3.56 -1.39 10.56
N PHE A 71 4.23 -2.52 10.31
CA PHE A 71 5.51 -2.82 10.96
C PHE A 71 6.67 -1.96 10.47
N VAL A 72 6.56 -1.39 9.28
CA VAL A 72 7.59 -0.51 8.69
C VAL A 72 7.37 0.96 9.07
N VAL A 73 6.18 1.34 9.53
CA VAL A 73 5.83 2.72 9.92
C VAL A 73 6.84 3.37 10.88
N PRO A 74 7.35 2.70 11.95
CA PRO A 74 8.37 3.30 12.81
C PRO A 74 9.62 3.74 12.03
N ASN A 75 10.12 2.87 11.14
CA ASN A 75 11.27 3.16 10.29
C ASN A 75 10.99 4.32 9.32
N MET A 76 9.74 4.44 8.85
CA MET A 76 9.32 5.54 7.98
C MET A 76 9.35 6.89 8.71
N PHE A 77 8.92 6.94 9.97
CA PHE A 77 9.01 8.16 10.78
C PHE A 77 10.46 8.50 11.14
N GLU A 78 11.28 7.50 11.42
CA GLU A 78 12.72 7.69 11.60
C GLU A 78 13.33 8.32 10.35
N ALA A 79 13.07 7.77 9.16
CA ALA A 79 13.58 8.30 7.90
C ALA A 79 13.11 9.75 7.61
N LEU A 80 11.86 10.10 7.94
CA LEU A 80 11.37 11.46 7.79
C LEU A 80 12.05 12.48 8.73
N THR A 81 12.44 12.05 9.93
CA THR A 81 12.98 12.95 10.97
C THR A 81 14.50 13.07 10.92
N THR A 82 15.20 12.02 10.49
CA THR A 82 16.67 12.00 10.36
C THR A 82 17.13 12.32 8.94
N GLY A 83 16.26 12.17 7.94
CA GLY A 83 16.62 12.22 6.53
C GLY A 83 17.45 11.01 6.07
N GLN A 84 17.66 10.01 6.94
CA GLN A 84 18.38 8.78 6.63
C GLN A 84 17.37 7.66 6.39
N SER A 85 17.34 7.14 5.18
CA SER A 85 16.38 6.13 4.77
C SER A 85 17.19 4.87 4.55
N GLY A 86 17.24 3.96 5.53
CA GLY A 86 17.94 2.69 5.35
C GLY A 86 17.52 2.01 4.03
N GLY A 87 18.49 1.64 3.20
CA GLY A 87 18.28 1.10 1.83
C GLY A 87 17.98 2.16 0.75
N ASP A 88 17.22 3.20 1.12
CA ASP A 88 16.72 4.28 0.24
C ASP A 88 17.54 5.58 0.28
N ASP A 89 18.73 5.60 0.89
CA ASP A 89 19.60 6.79 0.98
C ASP A 89 19.93 7.41 -0.39
N HIS A 90 19.81 6.63 -1.46
CA HIS A 90 19.97 7.08 -2.85
C HIS A 90 18.81 7.96 -3.35
N ILE A 91 17.67 7.97 -2.65
CA ILE A 91 16.44 8.67 -3.05
C ILE A 91 16.34 10.06 -2.40
N GLY A 92 17.22 10.42 -1.46
CA GLY A 92 17.38 11.78 -0.92
C GLY A 92 16.04 12.50 -0.61
N TRP A 93 15.60 13.36 -1.53
CA TRP A 93 14.34 14.12 -1.41
C TRP A 93 13.05 13.29 -1.64
N GLY A 94 13.12 12.21 -2.42
CA GLY A 94 11.95 11.41 -2.79
C GLY A 94 11.30 10.72 -1.59
N VAL A 95 12.05 10.53 -0.51
CA VAL A 95 11.58 10.02 0.79
C VAL A 95 10.44 10.88 1.35
N TYR A 96 10.53 12.21 1.21
CA TYR A 96 9.52 13.17 1.66
C TYR A 96 8.23 13.16 0.82
N ILE A 97 8.20 12.43 -0.29
CA ILE A 97 6.99 12.22 -1.10
C ILE A 97 6.50 10.78 -0.93
N LEU A 98 7.41 9.83 -1.01
CA LEU A 98 7.11 8.41 -0.99
C LEU A 98 6.54 7.99 0.36
N ILE A 99 7.15 8.40 1.47
CA ILE A 99 6.69 8.03 2.80
C ILE A 99 5.29 8.59 3.08
N PRO A 100 5.00 9.90 2.88
CA PRO A 100 3.64 10.41 3.04
C PRO A 100 2.62 9.71 2.13
N PHE A 101 2.98 9.39 0.89
CA PHE A 101 2.10 8.65 -0.01
C PHE A 101 1.83 7.23 0.51
N TRP A 102 2.85 6.54 1.01
CA TRP A 102 2.69 5.21 1.59
C TRP A 102 1.86 5.24 2.87
N LEU A 103 2.08 6.20 3.77
CA LEU A 103 1.20 6.41 4.94
C LEU A 103 -0.26 6.67 4.52
N PHE A 104 -0.47 7.44 3.47
CA PHE A 104 -1.81 7.66 2.91
C PHE A 104 -2.43 6.37 2.37
N THR A 105 -1.66 5.51 1.69
CA THR A 105 -2.18 4.20 1.25
C THR A 105 -2.54 3.28 2.40
N ILE A 106 -1.79 3.29 3.52
CA ILE A 106 -2.15 2.55 4.73
C ILE A 106 -3.53 3.01 5.23
N LEU A 107 -3.75 4.33 5.28
CA LEU A 107 -5.04 4.89 5.67
C LEU A 107 -6.17 4.48 4.71
N LEU A 108 -5.95 4.56 3.41
CA LEU A 108 -6.91 4.09 2.40
C LEU A 108 -7.25 2.60 2.58
N ASN A 109 -6.25 1.77 2.84
CA ASN A 109 -6.43 0.34 3.04
C ASN A 109 -7.28 0.08 4.29
N ILE A 110 -6.96 0.71 5.42
CA ILE A 110 -7.71 0.56 6.67
C ILE A 110 -9.18 0.96 6.47
N MET A 111 -9.43 2.14 5.87
CA MET A 111 -10.78 2.63 5.63
C MET A 111 -11.58 1.70 4.71
N THR A 112 -10.94 1.19 3.67
CA THR A 112 -11.51 0.21 2.74
C THR A 112 -11.83 -1.11 3.44
N ILE A 113 -10.88 -1.67 4.20
CA ILE A 113 -11.05 -2.94 4.91
C ILE A 113 -12.21 -2.84 5.89
N ILE A 114 -12.26 -1.76 6.68
CA ILE A 114 -13.37 -1.51 7.62
C ILE A 114 -14.70 -1.42 6.86
N ALA A 115 -14.74 -0.72 5.73
CA ALA A 115 -15.95 -0.57 4.94
C ALA A 115 -16.47 -1.91 4.38
N GLU A 116 -15.58 -2.75 3.88
CA GLU A 116 -15.91 -4.09 3.37
C GLU A 116 -16.35 -5.03 4.48
N VAL A 117 -15.67 -5.02 5.63
CA VAL A 117 -16.02 -5.87 6.78
C VAL A 117 -17.37 -5.46 7.39
N ARG A 118 -17.63 -4.15 7.51
CA ARG A 118 -18.89 -3.61 8.03
C ARG A 118 -20.04 -3.66 7.02
N GLY A 119 -19.77 -4.03 5.77
CA GLY A 119 -20.79 -4.05 4.72
C GLY A 119 -21.37 -2.66 4.44
N ILE A 120 -20.57 -1.62 4.55
CA ILE A 120 -20.92 -0.25 4.11
C ILE A 120 -20.22 0.11 2.79
N SER A 121 -19.43 -0.82 2.25
CA SER A 121 -18.76 -0.66 0.97
C SER A 121 -19.76 -0.69 -0.19
N LYS A 122 -19.32 -0.09 -1.30
CA LYS A 122 -20.01 -0.15 -2.59
C LYS A 122 -20.22 -1.59 -3.09
N TYR A 123 -19.41 -2.54 -2.63
CA TYR A 123 -19.39 -3.92 -3.15
C TYR A 123 -20.04 -4.94 -2.21
N ARG A 124 -20.77 -4.51 -1.18
CA ARG A 124 -21.44 -5.38 -0.19
C ARG A 124 -22.21 -6.58 -0.76
N ASN A 125 -22.79 -6.44 -1.95
CA ASN A 125 -23.64 -7.47 -2.57
C ASN A 125 -22.89 -8.36 -3.58
N ASN A 126 -21.58 -8.20 -3.74
CA ASN A 126 -20.70 -9.06 -4.54
C ASN A 126 -19.89 -9.97 -3.64
#